data_AF-A0A519SJV3-F1
#
_entry.id   AF-A0A519SJV3-F1
#
_cell.length_a   1.000
_cell.length_b   1.000
_cell.length_c   1.000
_cell.angle_alpha   90.00
_cell.angle_beta   90.00
_cell.angle_gamma   90.00
#
_symmetry.space_group_name_H-M   'P 1'
#
loop_
_entity.id
_entity.type
_entity.pdbx_description
1 polymer ?
#
loop_
_entity_poly.entity_id
_entity_poly.type
_entity_poly.pdbx_seq_one_letter_code
_entity_poly.pdbx_strand_id
1 'polypeptide(L)' 'MSVKEQIHALADQLSEEATWEDVAYEIYVRQAIERGIAASEAGRLIPADQAKAYLNRLRAANASTLDDRRA' A
#
# COMPACT_ATOMS: atom_id res chain seq x y z
N MET A 1 -16.49 -15.03 3.13
CA MET A 1 -17.09 -13.73 3.46
C MET A 1 -17.38 -13.00 2.15
N SER A 2 -18.63 -12.67 1.88
CA SER A 2 -19.05 -11.89 0.72
C SER A 2 -18.55 -10.45 0.79
N VAL A 3 -18.48 -9.75 -0.34
CA VAL A 3 -18.14 -8.32 -0.38
C VAL A 3 -19.08 -7.50 0.51
N LYS A 4 -20.37 -7.88 0.57
CA LYS A 4 -21.35 -7.23 1.43
C LYS A 4 -20.99 -7.34 2.92
N GLU A 5 -20.65 -8.54 3.38
CA GLU A 5 -20.21 -8.77 4.77
C GLU A 5 -18.94 -7.99 5.11
N GLN A 6 -18.01 -7.88 4.16
CA GLN A 6 -16.77 -7.12 4.34
C GLN A 6 -17.01 -5.61 4.44
N ILE A 7 -17.96 -5.08 3.65
CA ILE A 7 -18.36 -3.67 3.73
C ILE A 7 -19.02 -3.38 5.08
N HIS A 8 -19.88 -4.29 5.58
CA HIS A 8 -20.46 -4.14 6.91
C HIS A 8 -19.39 -4.13 8.00
N ALA A 9 -18.45 -5.08 7.97
CA ALA A 9 -17.35 -5.11 8.93
C ALA A 9 -16.46 -3.86 8.87
N LEU A 10 -16.20 -3.33 7.67
CA LEU A 10 -15.49 -2.06 7.52
C LEU A 10 -16.28 -0.92 8.18
N ALA A 11 -17.58 -0.80 7.88
CA ALA A 11 -18.43 0.23 8.46
C ALA A 11 -18.46 0.18 9.99
N ASP A 12 -18.54 -1.03 10.57
CA ASP A 12 -18.54 -1.25 12.03
C ASP A 12 -17.21 -0.86 12.71
N GLN A 13 -16.11 -0.74 11.96
CA GLN A 13 -14.78 -0.40 12.47
C GLN A 13 -14.40 1.08 12.28
N LEU A 14 -15.17 1.84 11.50
CA LEU A 14 -14.89 3.25 11.27
C LEU A 14 -15.20 4.07 12.52
N SER A 15 -14.42 5.14 12.73
CA SER A 15 -14.75 6.17 13.71
C SER A 15 -16.01 6.93 13.27
N GLU A 16 -16.76 7.49 14.21
CA GLU A 16 -17.92 8.35 13.90
C GLU A 16 -17.51 9.62 13.13
N GLU A 17 -16.25 10.05 13.29
CA GLU A 17 -15.65 11.19 12.59
C GLU A 17 -14.99 10.82 11.26
N ALA A 18 -15.06 9.54 10.85
CA ALA A 18 -14.41 9.08 9.63
C ALA A 18 -14.98 9.80 8.39
N THR A 19 -14.08 10.16 7.49
CA THR A 19 -14.41 10.82 6.24
C THR A 19 -14.48 9.82 5.08
N TRP A 20 -15.00 10.27 3.95
CA TRP A 20 -14.96 9.47 2.72
C TRP A 20 -13.53 9.19 2.22
N GLU A 21 -12.55 10.02 2.58
CA GLU A 21 -11.15 9.76 2.28
C GLU A 21 -10.62 8.59 3.09
N ASP A 22 -10.99 8.48 4.37
CA ASP A 22 -10.63 7.34 5.23
C ASP A 22 -11.24 6.04 4.69
N VAL A 23 -12.52 6.06 4.28
CA VAL A 23 -13.18 4.91 3.67
C VAL A 23 -12.46 4.46 2.39
N ALA A 24 -12.12 5.41 1.52
CA ALA A 24 -11.40 5.12 0.28
C ALA A 24 -9.99 4.56 0.56
N TYR A 25 -9.31 5.09 1.59
CA TYR A 25 -8.01 4.59 2.02
C TYR A 25 -8.07 3.14 2.51
N GLU A 26 -9.03 2.81 3.37
CA GLU A 26 -9.22 1.45 3.87
C GLU A 26 -9.50 0.46 2.73
N ILE A 27 -10.35 0.83 1.78
CA ILE A 27 -10.60 0.02 0.58
C ILE A 27 -9.32 -0.18 -0.22
N TYR A 28 -8.52 0.87 -0.41
CA TYR A 28 -7.27 0.79 -1.14
C TYR A 28 -6.27 -0.15 -0.45
N VAL A 29 -6.10 -0.03 0.87
CA VAL A 29 -5.21 -0.89 1.67
C VAL A 29 -5.62 -2.35 1.52
N ARG A 30 -6.92 -2.64 1.62
CA ARG A 30 -7.44 -4.00 1.48
C ARG A 30 -7.15 -4.60 0.11
N GLN A 31 -7.38 -3.84 -0.96
CA GLN A 31 -7.04 -4.27 -2.32
C GLN A 31 -5.53 -4.46 -2.50
N ALA A 32 -4.69 -3.62 -1.88
CA ALA A 32 -3.24 -3.75 -1.96
C ALA A 32 -2.76 -5.05 -1.30
N ILE A 33 -3.34 -5.42 -0.15
CA ILE A 33 -3.08 -6.69 0.54
C ILE A 33 -3.49 -7.87 -0.33
N GLU A 34 -4.70 -7.87 -0.87
CA GLU A 34 -5.21 -8.94 -1.74
C GLU A 34 -4.33 -9.13 -2.98
N ARG A 35 -3.91 -8.04 -3.62
CA ARG A 35 -2.95 -8.10 -4.74
C ARG A 35 -1.61 -8.69 -4.31
N GLY A 36 -1.12 -8.34 -3.12
CA GLY A 36 0.12 -8.88 -2.56
C GLY A 36 0.04 -10.39 -2.31
N ILE A 37 -1.06 -10.85 -1.72
CA ILE A 37 -1.33 -12.28 -1.49
C ILE A 37 -1.39 -13.02 -2.83
N ALA A 38 -2.17 -12.53 -3.79
CA ALA A 38 -2.28 -13.14 -5.12
C ALA A 38 -0.94 -13.15 -5.88
N ALA A 39 -0.08 -12.14 -5.70
CA ALA A 39 1.26 -12.14 -6.27
C ALA A 39 2.17 -13.18 -5.60
N SER A 40 2.04 -13.37 -4.28
CA SER A 40 2.73 -14.42 -3.52
C SER A 40 2.36 -15.82 -4.00
N GLU A 41 1.05 -16.10 -4.08
CA GLU A 41 0.52 -17.38 -4.54
C GLU A 41 0.93 -17.69 -5.99
N ALA A 42 1.00 -16.65 -6.84
CA ALA A 42 1.46 -16.77 -8.21
C ALA A 42 3.00 -16.82 -8.37
N GLY A 43 3.77 -16.81 -7.28
CA GLY A 43 5.24 -16.86 -7.32
C GLY A 43 5.90 -15.62 -7.93
N ARG A 44 5.24 -14.46 -7.91
CA ARG A 44 5.70 -13.20 -8.51
C ARG A 44 6.46 -12.28 -7.54
N LEU A 45 6.90 -12.80 -6.40
CA LEU A 45 7.68 -12.03 -5.43
C LEU A 45 9.17 -12.03 -5.78
N ILE A 46 9.89 -11.06 -5.22
CA ILE A 46 11.35 -10.97 -5.30
C ILE A 46 11.97 -11.29 -3.93
N PRO A 47 13.23 -11.74 -3.88
CA PRO A 47 13.96 -11.89 -2.62
C PRO A 47 14.04 -10.58 -1.84
N ALA A 48 13.99 -10.66 -0.50
CA ALA A 48 13.99 -9.50 0.38
C ALA A 48 15.20 -8.58 0.15
N ASP A 49 16.37 -9.12 -0.14
CA ASP A 49 17.58 -8.32 -0.37
C ASP A 49 17.53 -7.55 -1.69
N GLN A 50 16.85 -8.08 -2.71
CA GLN A 50 16.57 -7.33 -3.94
C GLN A 50 15.60 -6.17 -3.67
N ALA A 51 14.56 -6.39 -2.86
CA ALA A 51 13.62 -5.34 -2.48
C ALA A 51 14.32 -4.21 -1.71
N LYS A 52 15.17 -4.55 -0.73
CA LYS A 52 15.97 -3.57 0.03
C LYS A 52 16.90 -2.77 -0.89
N ALA A 53 17.60 -3.44 -1.80
CA ALA A 53 18.48 -2.78 -2.77
C ALA A 53 17.71 -1.83 -3.69
N TYR A 54 16.51 -2.21 -4.13
CA TYR A 54 15.63 -1.35 -4.91
C TYR A 54 15.21 -0.09 -4.12
N LEU A 55 14.76 -0.24 -2.88
CA LEU A 55 14.38 0.90 -2.03
C LEU A 55 15.54 1.85 -1.75
N ASN A 56 16.74 1.32 -1.50
CA ASN A 56 17.94 2.14 -1.29
C ASN A 56 18.29 2.97 -2.53
N ARG A 57 18.16 2.40 -3.73
CA ARG A 57 18.35 3.12 -5.00
C ARG A 57 17.34 4.25 -5.17
N LEU A 58 16.05 3.99 -4.90
CA LEU A 58 15.01 5.04 -4.97
C LEU A 58 15.29 6.20 -4.01
N ARG A 59 15.72 5.90 -2.78
CA ARG A 59 16.08 6.93 -1.79
C ARG A 59 17.25 7.79 -2.26
N ALA A 60 18.29 7.18 -2.83
CA ALA A 60 19.44 7.92 -3.34
C ALA A 60 19.08 8.84 -4.51
N ALA A 61 18.27 8.37 -5.47
CA ALA A 61 17.82 9.18 -6.61
C ALA A 61 16.92 10.36 -6.20
N ASN A 62 16.05 10.15 -5.20
CA ASN A 62 15.21 11.22 -4.69
C ASN A 62 15.99 12.26 -3.87
N ALA A 63 17.11 11.87 -3.25
CA ALA A 63 17.98 12.80 -2.54
C ALA A 63 18.76 13.70 -3.50
N SER A 64 19.32 13.17 -4.60
CA SER A 64 20.06 13.97 -5.58
C SER A 64 19.17 14.98 -6.30
N THR A 65 17.94 14.57 -6.64
CA THR A 65 16.95 15.44 -7.29
C THR A 65 16.44 16.59 -6.41
N LEU A 66 16.54 16.49 -5.09
CA LEU A 66 16.24 17.59 -4.17
C LEU A 66 17.41 18.57 -4.04
N ASP A 67 18.64 18.10 -4.19
CA ASP A 67 19.85 18.92 -4.16
C ASP A 67 19.96 19.77 -5.43
N ASP A 68 19.69 19.16 -6.61
CA ASP A 68 19.67 19.84 -7.91
C ASP A 68 18.57 20.91 -8.05
N ARG A 69 17.51 20.86 -7.23
CA ARG A 69 16.43 21.87 -7.22
C ARG A 69 16.65 23.00 -6.21
N ARG A 70 17.65 22.88 -5.34
CA ARG A 70 17.99 23.88 -4.30
C ARG A 70 19.21 24.73 -4.67
N ALA A 71 19.94 24.36 -5.72
CA ALA A 71 21.00 25.16 -6.34
C ALA A 71 20.44 26.08 -7.43
#